data_AF-A0A397F2V8-F1
#
_entry.id   AF-A0A397F2V8-F1
#
_cell.length_a   1.000
_cell.length_b   1.000
_cell.length_c   1.000
_cell.angle_alpha   90.00
_cell.angle_beta   90.00
_cell.angle_gamma   90.00
#
_symmetry.space_group_name_H-M   'P 1'
#
loop_
_entity.id
_entity.type
_entity.pdbx_description
1 polymer ?
#
loop_
_entity_poly.entity_id
_entity_poly.type
_entity_poly.pdbx_seq_one_letter_code
_entity_poly.pdbx_strand_id
1 'polypeptide(L)'
;MSADPALPHRIPTKSSSRGSASSSSRRSGLFGRKEEDILTDDQHLKTFDMSESDDAGNIQSLRSVLLDGFNVTFSWPGFWLWLFGTSVTIATFVTAYLVTDIEGHEINPGLVMGSAQTFFTSCIVIVTFHGVHAYQRHPNPLLYYRAIMDLLLSIRFLFDPLWIYWGIYQVDSVLSCRYLSGITEFLFLSADAWFFVLTLDLYLSLNNPFTSVKRNRTLYKRGVCLFALVLSVVTASKQGLFGFAEGKFCWTYAKR
;
A
#
# COMPACT_ATOMS: atom_id res chain seq x y z
N MET A 1 63.10 -47.03 54.15
CA MET A 1 62.72 -48.26 53.43
C MET A 1 61.25 -48.47 53.72
N SER A 2 60.27 -48.40 52.84
CA SER A 2 60.11 -48.28 51.38
C SER A 2 58.58 -48.13 51.22
N ALA A 3 57.95 -47.55 50.22
CA ALA A 3 58.27 -46.74 49.06
C ALA A 3 56.91 -46.15 48.63
N ASP A 4 56.89 -44.91 48.14
CA ASP A 4 55.77 -44.39 47.32
C ASP A 4 55.77 -45.10 45.95
N PRO A 5 54.61 -45.18 45.28
CA PRO A 5 54.50 -44.34 44.08
C PRO A 5 53.09 -43.80 43.74
N ALA A 6 53.14 -42.72 42.93
CA ALA A 6 52.17 -42.28 41.91
C ALA A 6 51.11 -41.19 42.24
N LEU A 7 51.49 -39.96 41.88
CA LEU A 7 50.68 -38.80 41.42
C LEU A 7 49.68 -39.16 40.29
N PRO A 8 48.58 -38.40 40.04
CA PRO A 8 48.68 -37.03 39.50
C PRO A 8 47.61 -35.99 39.89
N HIS A 9 48.09 -34.73 39.93
CA HIS A 9 47.45 -33.47 39.55
C HIS A 9 45.91 -33.39 39.48
N ARG A 10 45.30 -32.67 40.45
CA ARG A 10 43.99 -32.02 40.24
C ARG A 10 44.18 -30.72 39.45
N ILE A 11 43.49 -30.70 38.31
CA ILE A 11 43.33 -29.63 37.33
C ILE A 11 42.55 -28.45 37.94
N PRO A 12 42.87 -27.18 37.60
CA PRO A 12 42.09 -26.02 38.02
C PRO A 12 40.72 -26.03 37.35
N THR A 13 39.65 -26.03 38.14
CA THR A 13 38.28 -25.82 37.66
C THR A 13 38.13 -24.36 37.22
N LYS A 14 38.28 -24.16 35.91
CA LYS A 14 37.92 -22.93 35.19
C LYS A 14 36.41 -22.75 35.32
N SER A 15 35.93 -21.88 36.21
CA SER A 15 34.54 -21.45 36.22
C SER A 15 34.27 -20.67 34.93
N SER A 16 33.69 -21.34 33.94
CA SER A 16 33.24 -20.74 32.71
C SER A 16 32.03 -19.86 33.01
N SER A 17 32.29 -18.58 33.27
CA SER A 17 31.29 -17.52 33.17
C SER A 17 30.87 -17.43 31.71
N ARG A 18 29.77 -18.09 31.35
CA ARG A 18 29.06 -17.86 30.08
C ARG A 18 28.49 -16.44 30.11
N GLY A 19 29.32 -15.46 29.79
CA GLY A 19 28.86 -14.19 29.25
C GLY A 19 28.27 -14.49 27.88
N SER A 20 26.95 -14.58 27.79
CA SER A 20 26.23 -14.63 26.53
C SER A 20 26.44 -13.28 25.84
N ALA A 21 27.46 -13.24 24.99
CA ALA A 21 27.76 -12.09 24.15
C ALA A 21 26.55 -11.81 23.26
N SER A 22 25.90 -10.69 23.58
CA SER A 22 25.04 -9.91 22.70
C SER A 22 25.62 -9.88 21.28
N SER A 23 24.91 -10.51 20.35
CA SER A 23 25.05 -10.25 18.92
C SER A 23 23.66 -9.96 18.35
N SER A 24 23.09 -8.82 18.75
CA SER A 24 21.96 -8.25 18.02
C SER A 24 22.47 -7.85 16.63
N SER A 25 22.13 -8.65 15.62
CA SER A 25 22.33 -8.30 14.21
C SER A 25 21.53 -7.03 13.91
N ARG A 26 22.19 -5.88 14.02
CA ARG A 26 21.64 -4.57 13.67
C ARG A 26 21.56 -4.48 12.16
N ARG A 27 20.41 -4.83 11.58
CA ARG A 27 20.12 -4.52 10.18
C ARG A 27 19.53 -3.12 10.09
N SER A 28 20.28 -2.22 9.46
CA SER A 28 19.82 -0.88 9.10
C SER A 28 18.75 -0.97 8.01
N GLY A 29 17.54 -0.50 8.30
CA GLY A 29 16.52 -0.24 7.28
C GLY A 29 16.90 0.95 6.38
N LEU A 30 16.28 1.01 5.19
CA LEU A 30 16.57 1.96 4.12
C LEU A 30 16.49 3.45 4.54
N PHE A 31 15.78 3.76 5.62
CA PHE A 31 15.58 5.12 6.14
C PHE A 31 16.46 5.48 7.36
N GLY A 32 17.46 4.66 7.70
CA GLY A 32 18.42 5.00 8.76
C GLY A 32 17.82 5.08 10.18
N ARG A 33 16.53 4.78 10.35
CA ARG A 33 15.89 4.70 11.66
C ARG A 33 16.30 3.39 12.32
N LYS A 34 16.93 3.49 13.50
CA LYS A 34 17.27 2.34 14.34
C LYS A 34 15.97 1.59 14.67
N GLU A 35 15.90 0.33 14.25
CA GLU A 35 14.80 -0.57 14.59
C GLU A 35 15.10 -1.13 15.98
N GLU A 36 14.43 -0.59 16.99
CA GLU A 36 14.43 -1.13 18.34
C GLU A 36 13.33 -2.21 18.40
N ASP A 37 13.73 -3.42 18.77
CA ASP A 37 12.84 -4.57 18.90
C ASP A 37 11.78 -4.29 19.98
N ILE A 38 10.52 -4.13 19.53
CA ILE A 38 9.32 -3.83 20.33
C ILE A 38 9.10 -4.83 21.51
N LEU A 39 9.74 -6.00 21.44
CA LEU A 39 9.66 -7.06 22.46
C LEU A 39 10.61 -6.86 23.66
N THR A 40 11.48 -5.86 23.62
CA THR A 40 12.51 -5.60 24.66
C THR A 40 12.31 -4.29 25.40
N ASP A 41 11.29 -3.52 25.02
CA ASP A 41 10.99 -2.25 25.66
C ASP A 41 10.03 -2.49 26.84
N ASP A 42 10.59 -2.53 28.06
CA ASP A 42 9.85 -2.66 29.32
C ASP A 42 8.74 -1.60 29.47
N GLN A 43 8.85 -0.49 28.74
CA GLN A 43 7.86 0.59 28.72
C GLN A 43 6.56 0.17 28.00
N HIS A 44 6.65 -0.73 27.00
CA HIS A 44 5.49 -1.22 26.24
C HIS A 44 4.78 -2.39 26.94
N LEU A 45 5.48 -3.19 27.75
CA LEU A 45 4.88 -4.22 28.61
C LEU A 45 3.98 -3.60 29.69
N LYS A 46 4.33 -2.42 30.21
CA LYS A 46 3.49 -1.65 31.15
C LYS A 46 2.20 -1.13 30.54
N THR A 47 2.14 -0.90 29.22
CA THR A 47 0.88 -0.52 28.55
C THR A 47 -0.09 -1.69 28.35
N PHE A 48 0.37 -2.94 28.51
CA PHE A 48 -0.48 -4.14 28.43
C PHE A 48 -0.87 -4.71 29.80
N ASP A 49 -0.26 -4.22 30.89
CA ASP A 49 -0.70 -4.54 32.25
C ASP A 49 -1.95 -3.70 32.58
N MET A 50 -3.11 -4.19 32.14
CA MET A 50 -4.41 -3.68 32.59
C MET A 50 -4.65 -4.14 34.04
N SER A 51 -3.90 -3.59 34.99
CA SER A 51 -4.40 -3.49 36.36
C SER A 51 -5.43 -2.36 36.37
N GLU A 52 -6.70 -2.77 36.37
CA GLU A 52 -7.92 -2.02 36.70
C GLU A 52 -7.66 -0.56 37.14
N SER A 53 -7.70 0.34 36.15
CA SER A 53 -7.85 1.76 36.42
C SER A 53 -9.34 2.04 36.51
N ASP A 54 -9.81 2.23 37.74
CA ASP A 54 -11.15 2.68 38.13
C ASP A 54 -11.41 4.13 37.66
N ASP A 55 -11.31 4.38 36.35
CA ASP A 55 -11.78 5.61 35.74
C ASP A 55 -13.05 5.31 34.96
N ALA A 56 -14.17 5.26 35.70
CA ALA A 56 -15.48 5.59 35.17
C ALA A 56 -15.53 7.10 34.81
N GLY A 57 -14.64 7.52 33.90
CA GLY A 57 -14.53 8.86 33.39
C GLY A 57 -15.50 9.07 32.24
N ASN A 58 -16.68 9.61 32.57
CA ASN A 58 -17.55 10.42 31.73
C ASN A 58 -17.07 10.63 30.26
N ILE A 59 -17.41 9.72 29.35
CA ILE A 59 -17.17 9.88 27.90
C ILE A 59 -18.20 10.87 27.35
N GLN A 60 -18.05 12.16 27.67
CA GLN A 60 -18.99 13.19 27.23
C GLN A 60 -18.67 13.79 25.86
N SER A 61 -17.61 13.35 25.19
CA SER A 61 -17.42 13.75 23.79
C SER A 61 -16.44 12.86 23.02
N LEU A 62 -16.88 12.27 21.90
CA LEU A 62 -15.99 11.73 20.87
C LEU A 62 -14.94 12.75 20.39
N ARG A 63 -15.21 14.04 20.59
CA ARG A 63 -14.33 15.15 20.20
C ARG A 63 -13.06 15.23 21.05
N SER A 64 -13.09 14.86 22.34
CA SER A 64 -11.86 14.86 23.16
C SER A 64 -10.95 13.70 22.75
N VAL A 65 -11.50 12.53 22.44
CA VAL A 65 -10.73 11.38 21.92
C VAL A 65 -10.17 11.65 20.52
N LEU A 66 -10.92 12.35 19.65
CA LEU A 66 -10.43 12.77 18.32
C LEU A 66 -9.36 13.87 18.39
N LEU A 67 -9.45 14.78 19.36
CA LEU A 67 -8.55 15.93 19.49
C LEU A 67 -7.29 15.63 20.32
N ASP A 68 -7.34 14.71 21.29
CA ASP A 68 -6.16 14.28 22.05
C ASP A 68 -5.10 13.59 21.17
N GLY A 69 -5.53 13.01 20.03
CA GLY A 69 -4.61 12.44 19.03
C GLY A 69 -4.04 13.47 18.04
N PHE A 70 -4.56 14.70 18.01
CA PHE A 70 -4.22 15.72 17.01
C PHE A 70 -3.22 16.75 17.52
N ASN A 71 -2.19 16.30 18.25
CA ASN A 71 -1.07 17.19 18.58
C ASN A 71 -0.16 17.29 17.35
N VAL A 72 -0.42 18.28 16.48
CA VAL A 72 0.40 18.57 15.29
C VAL A 72 1.76 19.07 15.76
N THR A 73 2.61 18.12 16.13
CA THR A 73 4.00 18.38 16.43
C THR A 73 4.70 18.68 15.11
N PHE A 74 4.95 19.97 14.88
CA PHE A 74 5.65 20.45 13.70
C PHE A 74 7.07 19.90 13.71
N SER A 75 7.27 18.78 13.03
CA SER A 75 8.58 18.20 12.84
C SER A 75 9.21 18.75 11.56
N TRP A 76 10.45 19.22 11.66
CA TRP A 76 11.20 19.72 10.51
C TRP A 76 11.25 18.74 9.32
N PRO A 77 11.46 17.42 9.52
CA PRO A 77 11.38 16.44 8.44
C PRO A 77 9.97 16.31 7.83
N GLY A 78 8.92 16.41 8.65
CA GLY A 78 7.54 16.38 8.19
C GLY A 78 7.18 17.59 7.32
N PHE A 79 7.71 18.77 7.66
CA PHE A 79 7.55 19.97 6.84
C PHE A 79 8.18 19.82 5.45
N TRP A 80 9.41 19.28 5.36
CA TRP A 80 10.06 19.03 4.07
C TRP A 80 9.30 18.02 3.21
N LEU A 81 8.78 16.96 3.84
CA LEU A 81 7.96 15.96 3.14
C LEU A 81 6.65 16.58 2.61
N TRP A 82 6.00 17.41 3.43
CA TRP A 82 4.79 18.12 3.04
C TRP A 82 5.04 19.11 1.90
N LEU A 83 6.14 19.89 1.98
CA LEU A 83 6.54 20.82 0.93
C LEU A 83 6.89 20.11 -0.38
N PHE A 84 7.57 18.96 -0.31
CA PHE A 84 7.85 18.14 -1.48
C PHE A 84 6.56 17.58 -2.10
N GLY A 85 5.67 17.00 -1.29
CA GLY A 85 4.40 16.45 -1.77
C GLY A 85 3.52 17.51 -2.44
N THR A 86 3.39 18.68 -1.81
CA THR A 86 2.62 19.82 -2.36
C THR A 86 3.28 20.37 -3.63
N SER A 87 4.61 20.50 -3.66
CA SER A 87 5.33 20.92 -4.87
C SER A 87 5.10 19.97 -6.05
N VAL A 88 5.13 18.65 -5.82
CA VAL A 88 4.87 17.65 -6.87
C VAL A 88 3.43 17.80 -7.39
N THR A 89 2.44 17.99 -6.51
CA THR A 89 1.04 18.19 -6.94
C THR A 89 0.82 19.48 -7.73
N ILE A 90 1.49 20.57 -7.37
CA ILE A 90 1.40 21.84 -8.10
C ILE A 90 2.09 21.68 -9.47
N ALA A 91 3.24 21.01 -9.52
CA ALA A 91 3.95 20.76 -10.77
C ALA A 91 3.14 19.89 -11.74
N THR A 92 2.47 18.84 -11.27
CA THR A 92 1.60 18.00 -12.11
C THR A 92 0.36 18.75 -12.57
N PHE A 93 -0.23 19.59 -11.70
CA PHE A 93 -1.34 20.48 -12.08
C PHE A 93 -0.92 21.44 -13.20
N VAL A 94 0.18 22.17 -13.03
CA VAL A 94 0.68 23.13 -14.03
C VAL A 94 1.00 22.42 -15.34
N THR A 95 1.67 21.26 -15.29
CA THR A 95 2.01 20.50 -16.50
C THR A 95 0.76 20.05 -17.26
N ALA A 96 -0.28 19.61 -16.57
CA ALA A 96 -1.53 19.18 -17.20
C ALA A 96 -2.28 20.34 -17.89
N TYR A 97 -2.21 21.56 -17.34
CA TYR A 97 -2.80 22.74 -17.98
C TYR A 97 -1.97 23.27 -19.16
N LEU A 98 -0.66 23.01 -19.19
CA LEU A 98 0.22 23.42 -20.28
C LEU A 98 0.19 22.45 -21.46
N VAL A 99 -0.16 21.18 -21.22
CA VAL A 99 -0.23 20.11 -22.23
C VAL A 99 -1.69 19.81 -22.53
N THR A 100 -2.36 20.72 -23.23
CA THR A 100 -3.76 20.53 -23.67
C THR A 100 -3.86 19.77 -24.99
N ASP A 101 -2.83 19.88 -25.83
CA ASP A 101 -2.79 19.27 -27.16
C ASP A 101 -1.40 18.69 -27.43
N ILE A 102 -1.38 17.41 -27.79
CA ILE A 102 -0.22 16.78 -28.40
C ILE A 102 -0.63 16.40 -29.83
N GLU A 103 -0.07 17.13 -30.80
CA GLU A 103 -0.12 16.77 -32.22
C GLU A 103 -1.56 16.54 -32.78
N GLY A 104 -2.53 17.32 -32.29
CA GLY A 104 -3.92 17.31 -32.77
C GLY A 104 -4.87 16.36 -32.03
N HIS A 105 -4.41 15.66 -31.00
CA HIS A 105 -5.28 14.92 -30.08
C HIS A 105 -5.59 15.78 -28.85
N GLU A 106 -6.86 16.17 -28.70
CA GLU A 106 -7.35 16.84 -27.49
C GLU A 106 -7.37 15.83 -26.34
N ILE A 107 -6.48 16.02 -25.36
CA ILE A 107 -6.38 15.16 -24.19
C ILE A 107 -7.09 15.84 -23.03
N ASN A 108 -7.81 15.06 -22.21
CA ASN A 108 -8.44 15.59 -21.01
C ASN A 108 -7.37 15.90 -19.94
N PRO A 109 -7.10 17.20 -19.64
CA PRO A 109 -6.01 17.56 -18.74
C PRO A 109 -6.24 17.03 -17.32
N GLY A 110 -7.50 16.96 -16.88
CA GLY A 110 -7.86 16.39 -15.58
C GLY A 110 -7.54 14.89 -15.46
N LEU A 111 -7.70 14.13 -16.55
CA LEU A 111 -7.42 12.69 -16.56
C LEU A 111 -5.91 12.42 -16.53
N VAL A 112 -5.14 13.21 -17.27
CA VAL A 112 -3.66 13.13 -17.28
C VAL A 112 -3.10 13.56 -15.93
N MET A 113 -3.59 14.67 -15.36
CA MET A 113 -3.17 15.13 -14.04
C MET A 113 -3.41 14.07 -12.98
N GLY A 114 -4.63 13.52 -12.93
CA GLY A 114 -5.02 12.51 -11.94
C GLY A 114 -4.22 11.22 -12.09
N SER A 115 -3.98 10.77 -13.33
CA SER A 115 -3.18 9.57 -13.60
C SER A 115 -1.70 9.79 -13.25
N ALA A 116 -1.09 10.92 -13.61
CA ALA A 116 0.29 11.25 -13.23
C ALA A 116 0.47 11.30 -11.71
N GLN A 117 -0.45 11.96 -11.00
CA GLN A 117 -0.38 12.03 -9.53
C GLN A 117 -0.50 10.64 -8.90
N THR A 118 -1.45 9.82 -9.35
CA THR A 118 -1.65 8.45 -8.87
C THR A 118 -0.43 7.57 -9.16
N PHE A 119 0.22 7.75 -10.31
CA PHE A 119 1.44 7.04 -10.66
C PHE A 119 2.56 7.33 -9.65
N PHE A 120 2.81 8.62 -9.33
CA PHE A 120 3.85 9.00 -8.37
C PHE A 120 3.54 8.50 -6.96
N THR A 121 2.30 8.68 -6.48
CA THR A 121 1.92 8.25 -5.13
C THR A 121 1.98 6.72 -4.99
N SER A 122 1.50 5.96 -5.97
CA SER A 122 1.58 4.50 -5.98
C SER A 122 3.02 3.99 -6.03
N CYS A 123 3.90 4.64 -6.81
CA CYS A 123 5.34 4.32 -6.80
C CYS A 123 5.95 4.49 -5.41
N ILE A 124 5.67 5.61 -4.73
CA ILE A 124 6.18 5.88 -3.38
C ILE A 124 5.69 4.81 -2.40
N VAL A 125 4.41 4.44 -2.46
CA VAL A 125 3.83 3.40 -1.61
C VAL A 125 4.53 2.06 -1.83
N ILE A 126 4.73 1.65 -3.08
CA ILE A 126 5.40 0.37 -3.42
C ILE A 126 6.86 0.37 -2.94
N VAL A 127 7.60 1.44 -3.21
CA VAL A 127 9.00 1.58 -2.77
C VAL A 127 9.08 1.54 -1.24
N THR A 128 8.17 2.23 -0.54
CA THR A 128 8.14 2.25 0.93
C THR A 128 7.80 0.89 1.51
N PHE A 129 6.84 0.18 0.90
CA PHE A 129 6.44 -1.17 1.32
C PHE A 129 7.58 -2.19 1.18
N HIS A 130 8.40 -2.07 0.13
CA HIS A 130 9.58 -2.93 -0.05
C HIS A 130 10.80 -2.47 0.77
N GLY A 131 10.92 -1.17 1.08
CA GLY A 131 12.04 -0.61 1.83
C GLY A 131 12.04 -0.92 3.32
N VAL A 132 10.87 -1.22 3.91
CA VAL A 132 10.71 -1.50 5.34
C VAL A 132 10.00 -2.83 5.55
N HIS A 133 10.72 -3.83 6.06
CA HIS A 133 10.17 -5.18 6.25
C HIS A 133 9.04 -5.23 7.29
N ALA A 134 9.08 -4.36 8.31
CA ALA A 134 8.01 -4.22 9.29
C ALA A 134 6.65 -3.88 8.64
N TYR A 135 6.66 -3.15 7.52
CA TYR A 135 5.44 -2.80 6.79
C TYR A 135 4.86 -3.94 5.97
N GLN A 136 5.46 -5.13 5.96
CA GLN A 136 4.92 -6.29 5.25
C GLN A 136 3.95 -7.12 6.13
N ARG A 137 3.80 -6.76 7.41
CA ARG A 137 2.84 -7.37 8.32
C ARG A 137 1.40 -6.94 7.96
N HIS A 138 0.44 -7.81 8.24
CA HIS A 138 -0.99 -7.50 8.06
C HIS A 138 -1.34 -6.22 8.85
N PRO A 139 -2.14 -5.28 8.30
CA PRO A 139 -2.97 -5.34 7.08
C PRO A 139 -2.29 -4.90 5.77
N ASN A 140 -1.07 -4.35 5.85
CA ASN A 140 -0.41 -3.64 4.76
C ASN A 140 -0.26 -4.38 3.40
N PRO A 141 -0.16 -5.72 3.33
CA PRO A 141 -0.13 -6.42 2.04
C PRO A 141 -1.38 -6.22 1.19
N LEU A 142 -2.55 -5.95 1.78
CA LEU A 142 -3.75 -5.62 1.01
C LEU A 142 -3.63 -4.24 0.35
N LEU A 143 -3.03 -3.28 1.06
CA LEU A 143 -2.76 -1.93 0.57
C LEU A 143 -1.78 -1.97 -0.61
N TYR A 144 -0.80 -2.88 -0.57
CA TYR A 144 0.09 -3.14 -1.69
C TYR A 144 -0.65 -3.58 -2.96
N TYR A 145 -1.62 -4.50 -2.87
CA TYR A 145 -2.40 -4.91 -4.06
C TYR A 145 -3.27 -3.78 -4.61
N ARG A 146 -3.85 -2.95 -3.73
CA ARG A 146 -4.57 -1.73 -4.15
C ARG A 146 -3.63 -0.79 -4.92
N ALA A 147 -2.45 -0.51 -4.37
CA ALA A 147 -1.46 0.35 -5.01
C ALA A 147 -0.98 -0.19 -6.37
N ILE A 148 -0.85 -1.52 -6.54
CA ILE A 148 -0.55 -2.12 -7.85
C ILE A 148 -1.68 -1.84 -8.86
N MET A 149 -2.93 -2.04 -8.47
CA MET A 149 -4.05 -1.83 -9.41
C MET A 149 -4.18 -0.34 -9.77
N ASP A 150 -4.01 0.56 -8.81
CA ASP A 150 -3.97 2.01 -9.05
C ASP A 150 -2.77 2.40 -9.95
N LEU A 151 -1.62 1.73 -9.81
CA LEU A 151 -0.46 1.91 -10.69
C LEU A 151 -0.76 1.44 -12.13
N LEU A 152 -1.36 0.27 -12.31
CA LEU A 152 -1.72 -0.24 -13.64
C LEU A 152 -2.77 0.65 -14.32
N LEU A 153 -3.75 1.14 -13.57
CA LEU A 153 -4.77 2.07 -14.04
C LEU A 153 -4.17 3.42 -14.43
N SER A 154 -3.26 3.96 -13.62
CA SER A 154 -2.56 5.22 -13.97
C SER A 154 -1.67 5.06 -15.19
N ILE A 155 -0.94 3.95 -15.34
CA ILE A 155 -0.16 3.65 -16.55
C ILE A 155 -1.08 3.61 -17.77
N ARG A 156 -2.25 2.96 -17.67
CA ARG A 156 -3.21 2.86 -18.78
C ARG A 156 -3.59 4.24 -19.34
N PHE A 157 -3.83 5.23 -18.48
CA PHE A 157 -4.21 6.58 -18.89
C PHE A 157 -3.02 7.48 -19.24
N LEU A 158 -1.91 7.35 -18.50
CA LEU A 158 -0.72 8.18 -18.70
C LEU A 158 -0.02 7.87 -20.03
N PHE A 159 0.01 6.59 -20.41
CA PHE A 159 0.63 6.12 -21.65
C PHE A 159 -0.34 5.99 -22.82
N ASP A 160 -1.63 6.33 -22.64
CA ASP A 160 -2.64 6.35 -23.70
C ASP A 160 -2.16 7.10 -24.98
N PRO A 161 -1.68 8.36 -24.91
CA PRO A 161 -1.19 9.07 -26.09
C PRO A 161 0.06 8.42 -26.71
N LEU A 162 0.96 7.86 -25.88
CA LEU A 162 2.18 7.19 -26.34
C LEU A 162 1.86 5.89 -27.10
N TRP A 163 0.85 5.14 -26.64
CA TRP A 163 0.41 3.90 -27.30
C TRP A 163 -0.29 4.16 -28.64
N ILE A 164 -1.02 5.27 -28.75
CA ILE A 164 -1.59 5.73 -30.02
C ILE A 164 -0.45 6.12 -30.98
N TYR A 165 0.54 6.88 -30.51
CA TYR A 165 1.70 7.29 -31.32
C TYR A 165 2.52 6.10 -31.83
N TRP A 166 2.74 5.08 -30.99
CA TRP A 166 3.42 3.84 -31.41
C TRP A 166 2.56 2.90 -32.24
N GLY A 167 1.29 3.23 -32.48
CA GLY A 167 0.37 2.41 -33.28
C GLY A 167 0.03 1.06 -32.64
N ILE A 168 0.10 0.95 -31.30
CA ILE A 168 -0.22 -0.29 -30.57
C ILE A 168 -1.71 -0.64 -30.72
N TYR A 169 -2.57 0.38 -30.78
CA TYR A 169 -3.98 0.22 -31.10
C TYR A 169 -4.50 1.41 -31.91
N GLN A 170 -5.59 1.19 -32.64
CA GLN A 170 -6.26 2.21 -33.44
C GLN A 170 -7.53 2.66 -32.73
N VAL A 171 -7.73 3.97 -32.63
CA VAL A 171 -8.90 4.59 -31.99
C VAL A 171 -10.19 4.28 -32.74
N ASP A 172 -10.11 4.21 -34.08
CA ASP A 172 -11.26 3.98 -34.95
C ASP A 172 -11.71 2.51 -35.04
N SER A 173 -10.93 1.58 -34.48
CA SER A 173 -11.25 0.16 -34.59
C SER A 173 -12.16 -0.29 -33.43
N VAL A 174 -13.33 -0.83 -33.80
CA VAL A 174 -14.31 -1.37 -32.84
C VAL A 174 -13.71 -2.48 -31.99
N LEU A 175 -12.82 -3.29 -32.58
CA LEU A 175 -12.17 -4.40 -31.89
C LEU A 175 -11.19 -3.91 -30.82
N SER A 176 -10.33 -2.94 -31.14
CA SER A 176 -9.42 -2.33 -30.14
C SER A 176 -10.22 -1.68 -29.02
N CYS A 177 -11.26 -0.91 -29.36
CA CYS A 177 -12.09 -0.23 -28.37
C CYS A 177 -12.79 -1.21 -27.42
N ARG A 178 -13.27 -2.35 -27.94
CA ARG A 178 -13.87 -3.42 -27.15
C ARG A 178 -12.89 -4.03 -26.14
N TYR A 179 -11.67 -4.37 -26.56
CA TYR A 179 -10.65 -4.92 -25.65
C TYR A 179 -10.21 -3.90 -24.62
N LEU A 180 -10.00 -2.65 -25.04
CA LEU A 180 -9.55 -1.56 -24.19
C LEU A 180 -10.59 -1.19 -23.12
N SER A 181 -11.87 -1.20 -23.50
CA SER A 181 -13.00 -1.03 -22.60
C SER A 181 -13.02 -2.12 -21.52
N GLY A 182 -12.88 -3.40 -21.92
CA GLY A 182 -12.83 -4.52 -20.99
C GLY A 182 -11.65 -4.43 -20.01
N ILE A 183 -10.45 -4.09 -20.49
CA ILE A 183 -9.25 -3.93 -19.63
C ILE A 183 -9.45 -2.76 -18.66
N THR A 184 -9.93 -1.63 -19.14
CA THR A 184 -10.16 -0.43 -18.32
C THR A 184 -11.20 -0.70 -17.23
N GLU A 185 -12.30 -1.35 -17.60
CA GLU A 185 -13.35 -1.77 -16.67
C GLU A 185 -12.81 -2.76 -15.61
N PHE A 186 -12.01 -3.74 -16.02
CA PHE A 186 -11.38 -4.68 -15.11
C PHE A 186 -10.48 -3.98 -14.08
N LEU A 187 -9.66 -3.03 -14.53
CA LEU A 187 -8.74 -2.29 -13.66
C LEU A 187 -9.50 -1.40 -12.66
N PHE A 188 -10.53 -0.67 -13.11
CA PHE A 188 -11.37 0.16 -12.23
C PHE A 188 -12.07 -0.68 -11.16
N LEU A 189 -12.77 -1.74 -11.58
CA LEU A 189 -13.50 -2.60 -10.65
C LEU A 189 -12.57 -3.34 -9.70
N SER A 190 -11.40 -3.76 -10.18
CA SER A 190 -10.41 -4.40 -9.32
C SER A 190 -9.88 -3.43 -8.27
N ALA A 191 -9.55 -2.19 -8.65
CA ALA A 191 -9.12 -1.16 -7.71
C ALA A 191 -10.17 -0.96 -6.61
N ASP A 192 -11.42 -0.70 -6.97
CA ASP A 192 -12.51 -0.46 -6.00
C ASP A 192 -12.82 -1.68 -5.14
N ALA A 193 -12.79 -2.88 -5.72
CA ALA A 193 -12.96 -4.11 -4.97
C ALA A 193 -11.83 -4.33 -3.94
N TRP A 194 -10.59 -3.96 -4.26
CA TRP A 194 -9.49 -4.00 -3.27
C TRP A 194 -9.69 -3.00 -2.13
N PHE A 195 -10.24 -1.82 -2.41
CA PHE A 195 -10.58 -0.84 -1.36
C PHE A 195 -11.72 -1.32 -0.47
N PHE A 196 -12.74 -1.93 -1.06
CA PHE A 196 -13.81 -2.57 -0.31
C PHE A 196 -13.28 -3.71 0.58
N VAL A 197 -12.42 -4.58 0.04
CA VAL A 197 -11.79 -5.67 0.80
C VAL A 197 -10.92 -5.14 1.93
N LEU A 198 -10.16 -4.06 1.72
CA LEU A 198 -9.40 -3.38 2.78
C LEU A 198 -10.30 -2.92 3.92
N THR A 199 -11.43 -2.31 3.58
CA THR A 199 -12.42 -1.83 4.56
C THR A 199 -13.07 -3.00 5.32
N LEU A 200 -13.41 -4.07 4.61
CA LEU A 200 -14.01 -5.27 5.18
C LEU A 200 -13.03 -6.05 6.07
N ASP A 201 -11.76 -6.16 5.67
CA ASP A 201 -10.70 -6.77 6.47
C ASP A 201 -10.46 -5.99 7.76
N LEU A 202 -10.45 -4.66 7.71
CA LEU A 202 -10.42 -3.81 8.89
C LEU A 202 -11.64 -4.07 9.79
N TYR A 203 -12.85 -4.03 9.25
CA TYR A 203 -14.08 -4.27 10.02
C TYR A 203 -14.10 -5.65 10.70
N LEU A 204 -13.68 -6.70 9.99
CA LEU A 204 -13.62 -8.05 10.57
C LEU A 204 -12.52 -8.19 11.62
N SER A 205 -11.38 -7.53 11.43
CA SER A 205 -10.28 -7.56 12.41
C SER A 205 -10.66 -6.92 13.74
N LEU A 206 -11.51 -5.88 13.71
CA LEU A 206 -12.02 -5.22 14.91
C LEU A 206 -13.07 -6.06 15.64
N ASN A 207 -13.90 -6.81 14.90
CA ASN A 207 -14.98 -7.60 15.48
C ASN A 207 -14.58 -9.04 15.87
N ASN A 208 -13.54 -9.62 15.25
CA ASN A 208 -13.09 -10.98 15.53
C ASN A 208 -11.57 -11.12 15.39
N PRO A 209 -10.80 -10.99 16.48
CA PRO A 209 -9.33 -11.01 16.44
C PRO A 209 -8.74 -12.40 16.19
N PHE A 210 -9.54 -13.47 16.18
CA PHE A 210 -9.07 -14.86 16.02
C PHE A 210 -9.25 -15.42 14.61
N THR A 211 -9.62 -14.57 13.64
CA THR A 211 -9.78 -15.00 12.25
C THR A 211 -8.44 -15.33 11.58
N SER A 212 -8.39 -16.46 10.86
CA SER A 212 -7.19 -16.87 10.13
C SER A 212 -6.95 -15.99 8.89
N VAL A 213 -6.03 -15.04 9.03
CA VAL A 213 -5.66 -14.05 8.00
C VAL A 213 -5.23 -14.69 6.66
N LYS A 214 -4.49 -15.81 6.71
CA LYS A 214 -3.94 -16.45 5.50
C LYS A 214 -5.03 -17.03 4.60
N ARG A 215 -6.02 -17.71 5.19
CA ARG A 215 -7.14 -18.31 4.44
C ARG A 215 -8.04 -17.24 3.85
N ASN A 216 -8.34 -16.21 4.64
CA ASN A 216 -9.19 -15.11 4.25
C ASN A 216 -8.60 -14.30 3.08
N ARG A 217 -7.28 -14.06 3.10
CA ARG A 217 -6.58 -13.37 2.01
C ARG A 217 -6.67 -14.08 0.66
N THR A 218 -6.54 -15.40 0.64
CA THR A 218 -6.68 -16.17 -0.61
C THR A 218 -8.11 -16.11 -1.14
N LEU A 219 -9.10 -16.11 -0.25
CA LEU A 219 -10.50 -15.94 -0.61
C LEU A 219 -10.73 -14.54 -1.22
N TYR A 220 -10.18 -13.49 -0.61
CA TYR A 220 -10.28 -12.13 -1.13
C TYR A 220 -9.67 -11.98 -2.52
N LYS A 221 -8.45 -12.50 -2.74
CA LYS A 221 -7.82 -12.50 -4.07
C LYS A 221 -8.71 -13.12 -5.13
N ARG A 222 -9.28 -14.29 -4.82
CA ARG A 222 -10.18 -15.00 -5.74
C ARG A 222 -11.49 -14.24 -5.94
N GLY A 223 -12.08 -13.71 -4.88
CA GLY A 223 -13.32 -12.94 -4.94
C GLY A 223 -13.20 -11.67 -5.78
N VAL A 224 -12.16 -10.86 -5.53
CA VAL A 224 -11.88 -9.63 -6.28
C VAL A 224 -11.63 -9.94 -7.76
N CYS A 225 -10.80 -10.95 -8.04
CA CYS A 225 -10.48 -11.34 -9.41
C CYS A 225 -11.72 -11.82 -10.17
N LEU A 226 -12.52 -12.72 -9.58
CA LEU A 226 -13.73 -13.22 -10.21
C LEU A 226 -14.76 -12.12 -10.44
N PHE A 227 -14.98 -11.24 -9.45
CA PHE A 227 -15.93 -10.13 -9.55
C PHE A 227 -15.55 -9.17 -10.69
N ALA A 228 -14.29 -8.72 -10.71
CA ALA A 228 -13.80 -7.80 -11.74
C ALA A 228 -13.81 -8.44 -13.15
N LEU A 229 -13.43 -9.73 -13.26
CA LEU A 229 -13.46 -10.44 -14.55
C LEU A 229 -14.88 -10.59 -15.10
N VAL A 230 -15.85 -11.00 -14.27
CA VAL A 230 -17.22 -11.20 -14.71
C VAL A 230 -17.81 -9.90 -15.27
N LEU A 231 -17.65 -8.79 -14.56
CA LEU A 231 -18.18 -7.50 -14.99
C LEU A 231 -17.45 -6.96 -16.23
N SER A 232 -16.12 -7.08 -16.28
CA SER A 232 -15.33 -6.73 -17.47
C SER A 232 -15.79 -7.49 -18.72
N VAL A 233 -16.00 -8.81 -18.61
CA VAL A 233 -16.48 -9.64 -19.72
C VAL A 233 -17.90 -9.24 -20.14
N VAL A 234 -18.78 -8.91 -19.18
CA VAL A 234 -20.14 -8.45 -19.47
C VAL A 234 -20.11 -7.14 -20.27
N THR A 235 -19.29 -6.17 -19.84
CA THR A 235 -19.11 -4.88 -20.52
C THR A 235 -18.53 -5.08 -21.92
N ALA A 236 -17.52 -5.93 -22.07
CA ALA A 236 -16.93 -6.24 -23.38
C ALA A 236 -17.84 -7.06 -24.30
N SER A 237 -18.85 -7.77 -23.78
CA SER A 237 -19.68 -8.66 -24.60
C SER A 237 -20.85 -7.96 -25.30
N LYS A 238 -21.37 -6.88 -24.71
CA LYS A 238 -22.57 -6.19 -25.22
C LYS A 238 -22.17 -4.94 -26.00
N GLN A 239 -22.54 -4.91 -27.28
CA GLN A 239 -22.22 -3.83 -28.21
C GLN A 239 -22.80 -2.45 -27.84
N GLY A 240 -23.78 -2.40 -26.93
CA GLY A 240 -24.32 -1.14 -26.39
C GLY A 240 -23.69 -0.69 -25.07
N LEU A 241 -22.75 -1.44 -24.49
CA LEU A 241 -22.12 -1.13 -23.21
C LEU A 241 -20.72 -0.55 -23.37
N PHE A 242 -19.97 -0.93 -24.41
CA PHE A 242 -18.67 -0.32 -24.71
C PHE A 242 -18.85 0.88 -25.66
N GLY A 243 -18.06 1.94 -25.43
CA GLY A 243 -18.13 3.15 -26.26
C GLY A 243 -17.11 4.21 -25.85
N PHE A 244 -17.19 5.35 -26.51
CA PHE A 244 -16.41 6.53 -26.13
C PHE A 244 -17.04 7.18 -24.90
N ALA A 245 -16.23 7.33 -23.86
CA ALA A 245 -16.58 8.16 -22.72
C ALA A 245 -16.38 9.65 -23.06
N GLU A 246 -16.97 10.54 -22.26
CA GLU A 246 -16.79 12.01 -22.35
C GLU A 246 -15.31 12.43 -22.41
N GLY A 247 -14.41 11.59 -21.90
CA GLY A 247 -12.97 11.80 -21.92
C GLY A 247 -12.24 11.45 -23.23
N LYS A 248 -12.94 11.17 -24.34
CA LYS A 248 -12.37 10.69 -25.63
C LYS A 248 -11.54 9.40 -25.55
N PHE A 249 -11.76 8.58 -24.52
CA PHE A 249 -11.15 7.25 -24.39
C PHE A 249 -12.21 6.14 -24.46
N CYS A 250 -11.79 4.94 -24.84
CA CYS A 250 -12.65 3.76 -24.90
C CYS A 250 -12.90 3.19 -23.50
N TRP A 251 -14.16 3.23 -23.06
CA TRP A 251 -14.63 2.62 -21.82
C TRP A 251 -16.12 2.23 -21.97
N THR A 252 -17.01 2.72 -21.11
CA THR A 252 -18.45 2.49 -21.20
C THR A 252 -19.13 3.58 -22.03
N TYR A 253 -20.20 3.20 -22.72
CA TYR A 253 -20.94 4.13 -23.57
C TYR A 253 -21.63 5.22 -22.74
N ALA A 254 -21.21 6.47 -22.91
CA ALA A 254 -21.92 7.62 -22.37
C ALA A 254 -23.14 7.91 -23.26
N LYS A 255 -24.35 7.74 -22.71
CA LYS A 255 -25.57 8.17 -23.40
C LYS A 255 -25.62 9.70 -23.34
N ARG A 256 -25.32 10.34 -24.47
CA ARG A 256 -25.48 11.78 -24.67
C ARG A 256 -26.95 12.17 -24.77
#